data_AF-S0FRT0-F1
#
_entry.id   AF-S0FRT0-F1
#
_cell.length_a   1.000
_cell.length_b   1.000
_cell.length_c   1.000
_cell.angle_alpha   90.00
_cell.angle_beta   90.00
_cell.angle_gamma   90.00
#
_symmetry.space_group_name_H-M   'P 1'
#
loop_
_entity.id
_entity.type
_entity.pdbx_description
1 polymer ?
#
loop_
_entity_poly.entity_id
_entity_poly.type
_entity_poly.pdbx_seq_one_letter_code
_entity_poly.pdbx_strand_id
1 'polypeptide(L)'
;MEKDSLKITINTNYKFLYIGTLLTLIATSIYLYLSIEYNLTILDRYLDLLKILAIGIAITALLYRILALYEANEISRISMNRKKQYKAFELISEWNKDVVMANPIDGAKILGEIKDREVTEILKIIDNDEAKRKTILNILNFLERMAIYIKSDAVDEMILKDFFALIVKTYYLGFKAYIDNKRHHYNDNEIWIRFENLEKSWAD
;
A
#
# COMPACT_ATOMS: atom_id res chain seq x y z
N MET A 1 13.88 15.01 8.53
CA MET A 1 12.57 14.36 8.77
C MET A 1 12.60 13.38 9.94
N GLU A 2 13.56 12.45 10.05
CA GLU A 2 13.59 11.44 11.13
C GLU A 2 13.76 12.02 12.55
N LYS A 3 14.49 13.13 12.67
CA LYS A 3 14.76 13.82 13.94
C LYS A 3 13.52 14.53 14.51
N ASP A 4 12.64 15.03 13.63
CA ASP A 4 11.44 15.77 14.03
C ASP A 4 10.30 14.82 14.43
N SER A 5 10.18 13.66 13.78
CA SER A 5 9.25 12.61 14.21
C SER A 5 9.59 12.11 15.61
N LEU A 6 10.87 11.86 15.91
CA LEU A 6 11.31 11.44 17.25
C LEU A 6 10.94 12.43 18.34
N LYS A 7 11.08 13.73 18.07
CA LYS A 7 10.80 14.78 19.05
C LYS A 7 9.30 14.91 19.36
N ILE A 8 8.43 14.66 18.37
CA ILE A 8 6.98 14.68 18.54
C ILE A 8 6.53 13.46 19.36
N THR A 9 7.02 12.26 19.05
CA THR A 9 6.69 11.01 19.76
C THR A 9 7.09 11.06 21.24
N ILE A 10 8.23 11.69 21.56
CA ILE A 10 8.67 11.84 22.96
C ILE A 10 7.70 12.74 23.75
N ASN A 11 7.15 13.80 23.14
CA ASN A 11 6.33 14.78 23.85
C ASN A 11 4.87 14.29 24.10
N THR A 12 4.30 13.49 23.20
CA THR A 12 2.97 12.88 23.42
C THR A 12 2.99 11.84 24.53
N ASN A 13 4.08 11.09 24.66
CA ASN A 13 4.19 9.99 25.62
C ASN A 13 4.18 10.44 27.09
N TYR A 14 4.74 11.60 27.42
CA TYR A 14 4.73 12.08 28.81
C TYR A 14 3.35 12.57 29.28
N LYS A 15 2.52 13.12 28.38
CA LYS A 15 1.20 13.68 28.75
C LYS A 15 0.28 12.64 29.37
N PHE A 16 0.27 11.41 28.85
CA PHE A 16 -0.56 10.33 29.38
C PHE A 16 -0.05 9.76 30.69
N LEU A 17 1.27 9.75 30.89
CA LEU A 17 1.86 9.41 32.18
C LEU A 17 1.47 10.46 33.24
N TYR A 18 1.43 11.75 32.88
CA TYR A 18 0.90 12.79 33.76
C TYR A 18 -0.61 12.63 34.04
N ILE A 19 -1.43 12.27 33.05
CA ILE A 19 -2.87 12.04 33.27
C ILE A 19 -3.11 10.85 34.20
N GLY A 20 -2.44 9.72 33.96
CA GLY A 20 -2.58 8.52 34.79
C GLY A 20 -2.13 8.74 36.24
N THR A 21 -1.01 9.44 36.43
CA THR A 21 -0.53 9.81 37.77
C THR A 21 -1.48 10.80 38.44
N LEU A 22 -1.98 11.82 37.72
CA LEU A 22 -2.97 12.77 38.25
C LEU A 22 -4.27 12.08 38.68
N LEU A 23 -4.82 11.17 37.87
CA LEU A 23 -6.01 10.40 38.23
C LEU A 23 -5.79 9.55 39.48
N THR A 24 -4.61 8.92 39.59
CA THR A 24 -4.25 8.12 40.77
C THR A 24 -4.14 9.01 42.02
N LEU A 25 -3.54 10.20 41.90
CA LEU A 25 -3.47 11.18 42.98
C LEU A 25 -4.86 11.65 43.41
N ILE A 26 -5.74 11.98 42.47
CA ILE A 26 -7.14 12.37 42.76
C ILE A 26 -7.87 11.25 43.49
N ALA A 27 -7.79 10.00 42.99
CA ALA A 27 -8.42 8.85 43.63
C ALA A 27 -7.90 8.62 45.06
N THR A 28 -6.58 8.77 45.25
CA THR A 28 -5.93 8.65 46.56
C THR A 28 -6.41 9.77 47.51
N SER A 29 -6.48 11.02 47.04
CA SER A 29 -6.96 12.15 47.84
C SER A 29 -8.42 11.99 48.27
N ILE A 30 -9.29 11.55 47.35
CA ILE A 30 -10.71 11.27 47.65
C ILE A 30 -10.81 10.15 48.69
N TYR A 31 -10.06 9.06 48.52
CA TYR A 31 -10.05 7.95 49.46
C TYR A 31 -9.59 8.39 50.86
N LEU A 32 -8.51 9.17 50.97
CA LEU A 32 -8.02 9.68 52.23
C LEU A 32 -9.07 10.54 52.95
N TYR A 33 -9.75 11.44 52.22
CA TYR A 33 -10.83 12.26 52.76
C TYR A 33 -11.96 11.40 53.35
N LEU A 34 -12.47 10.42 52.58
CA LEU A 34 -13.52 9.51 53.04
C LEU A 34 -13.06 8.66 54.24
N SER A 35 -11.80 8.21 54.24
CA SER A 35 -11.27 7.37 55.33
C SER A 35 -11.22 8.07 56.69
N ILE A 36 -11.10 9.41 56.67
CA ILE A 36 -11.14 10.25 57.87
C ILE A 36 -12.59 10.41 58.33
N GLU A 37 -13.50 10.74 57.42
CA GLU A 37 -14.93 10.95 57.73
C GLU A 37 -15.58 9.70 58.36
N TYR A 38 -15.25 8.51 57.86
CA TYR A 38 -15.83 7.25 58.32
C TYR A 38 -15.03 6.56 59.45
N ASN A 39 -14.00 7.19 60.02
CA ASN A 39 -13.16 6.62 61.10
C ASN A 39 -12.63 5.19 60.82
N LEU A 40 -12.19 4.93 59.58
CA LEU A 40 -11.60 3.62 59.23
C LEU A 40 -10.33 3.35 60.06
N THR A 41 -10.09 2.08 60.39
CA THR A 41 -8.87 1.67 61.11
C THR A 41 -7.61 1.96 60.28
N ILE A 42 -6.48 2.17 60.96
CA ILE A 42 -5.19 2.48 60.29
C ILE A 42 -4.76 1.35 59.36
N LEU A 43 -4.99 0.09 59.76
CA LEU A 43 -4.60 -1.09 58.99
C LEU A 43 -5.41 -1.22 57.69
N ASP A 44 -6.74 -1.05 57.78
CA ASP A 44 -7.62 -1.10 56.61
C ASP A 44 -7.30 0.04 55.62
N ARG A 45 -7.02 1.24 56.15
CA ARG A 45 -6.61 2.40 55.36
C ARG A 45 -5.36 2.11 54.54
N TYR A 46 -4.34 1.48 55.13
CA TYR A 46 -3.09 1.16 54.47
C TYR A 46 -3.26 0.12 53.35
N LEU A 47 -3.99 -0.96 53.61
CA LEU A 47 -4.20 -2.03 52.62
C LEU A 47 -4.98 -1.53 51.40
N ASP A 48 -5.98 -0.68 51.61
CA ASP A 48 -6.78 -0.13 50.50
C ASP A 48 -6.02 0.93 49.71
N LEU A 49 -5.15 1.73 50.35
CA LEU A 49 -4.22 2.62 49.62
C LEU A 49 -3.29 1.84 48.68
N LEU A 50 -2.72 0.72 49.14
CA LEU A 50 -1.89 -0.13 48.30
C LEU A 50 -2.65 -0.68 47.09
N LYS A 51 -3.91 -1.09 47.27
CA LYS A 51 -4.77 -1.54 46.17
C LYS A 51 -5.04 -0.42 45.17
N ILE A 52 -5.38 0.77 45.64
CA ILE A 52 -5.62 1.94 44.77
C ILE A 52 -4.37 2.29 43.96
N LEU A 53 -3.20 2.30 44.59
CA LEU A 53 -1.93 2.54 43.91
C LEU A 53 -1.62 1.45 42.88
N ALA A 54 -1.80 0.18 43.24
CA ALA A 54 -1.59 -0.94 42.32
C ALA A 54 -2.52 -0.85 41.09
N ILE A 55 -3.79 -0.52 41.31
CA ILE A 55 -4.77 -0.30 40.24
C ILE A 55 -4.36 0.91 39.39
N GLY A 56 -3.97 2.02 40.00
CA GLY A 56 -3.52 3.23 39.29
C GLY A 56 -2.29 2.98 38.40
N ILE A 57 -1.31 2.23 38.91
CA ILE A 57 -0.13 1.79 38.14
C ILE A 57 -0.56 0.89 36.98
N ALA A 58 -1.43 -0.09 37.22
CA ALA A 58 -1.92 -1.00 36.18
C ALA A 58 -2.68 -0.25 35.07
N ILE A 59 -3.57 0.68 35.44
CA ILE A 59 -4.30 1.52 34.49
C ILE A 59 -3.33 2.38 33.67
N THR A 60 -2.37 3.04 34.32
CA THR A 60 -1.37 3.87 33.64
C THR A 60 -0.56 3.05 32.65
N ALA A 61 -0.11 1.85 33.04
CA ALA A 61 0.63 0.94 32.16
C ALA A 61 -0.21 0.47 30.95
N LEU A 62 -1.51 0.19 31.16
CA LEU A 62 -2.44 -0.16 30.08
C LEU A 62 -2.64 1.00 29.10
N LEU A 63 -2.88 2.21 29.61
CA LEU A 63 -3.04 3.41 28.79
C LEU A 63 -1.79 3.65 27.94
N TYR A 64 -0.61 3.54 28.54
CA TYR A 64 0.67 3.66 27.83
C TYR A 64 0.81 2.63 26.71
N ARG A 65 0.46 1.35 26.97
CA ARG A 65 0.50 0.29 25.96
C ARG A 65 -0.46 0.54 24.79
N ILE A 66 -1.68 1.01 25.06
CA ILE A 66 -2.68 1.32 24.02
C ILE A 66 -2.15 2.41 23.08
N LEU A 67 -1.51 3.43 23.63
CA LEU A 67 -0.93 4.53 22.84
C LEU A 67 0.26 4.08 22.02
N ALA A 68 1.20 3.34 22.63
CA ALA A 68 2.34 2.79 21.90
C ALA A 68 1.88 1.88 20.75
N LEU A 69 0.82 1.09 20.96
CA LEU A 69 0.21 0.28 19.90
C LEU A 69 -0.42 1.14 18.79
N TYR A 70 -1.12 2.21 19.15
CA TYR A 70 -1.69 3.15 18.18
C TYR A 70 -0.60 3.81 17.32
N GLU A 71 0.46 4.33 17.96
CA GLU A 71 1.61 4.93 17.25
C GLU A 71 2.32 3.91 16.36
N ALA A 72 2.54 2.68 16.84
CA ALA A 72 3.14 1.61 16.05
C ALA A 72 2.29 1.24 14.82
N ASN A 73 0.96 1.19 14.99
CA ASN A 73 0.03 0.95 13.87
C ASN A 73 0.06 2.09 12.85
N GLU A 74 0.12 3.35 13.30
CA GLU A 74 0.21 4.50 12.41
C GLU A 74 1.53 4.51 11.62
N ILE A 75 2.66 4.27 12.30
CA ILE A 75 3.97 4.16 11.66
C ILE A 75 3.98 2.99 10.67
N SER A 76 3.40 1.84 11.04
CA SER A 76 3.27 0.69 10.15
C SER A 76 2.50 1.06 8.89
N ARG A 77 1.35 1.72 9.03
CA ARG A 77 0.53 2.20 7.89
C ARG A 77 1.31 3.17 6.99
N ILE A 78 2.00 4.15 7.56
CA ILE A 78 2.83 5.10 6.79
C ILE A 78 3.95 4.34 6.06
N SER A 79 4.59 3.38 6.73
CA SER A 79 5.67 2.59 6.13
C SER A 79 5.17 1.71 4.98
N MET A 80 3.97 1.12 5.11
CA MET A 80 3.32 0.34 4.05
C MET A 80 3.00 1.22 2.85
N ASN A 81 2.44 2.42 3.06
CA ASN A 81 2.18 3.36 1.97
C ASN A 81 3.46 3.77 1.26
N ARG A 82 4.54 4.08 1.99
CA ARG A 82 5.86 4.36 1.37
C ARG A 82 6.41 3.18 0.58
N LYS A 83 6.22 1.94 1.05
CA LYS A 83 6.63 0.73 0.31
C LYS A 83 5.84 0.58 -0.99
N LYS A 84 4.53 0.82 -0.97
CA LYS A 84 3.68 0.80 -2.18
C LYS A 84 4.13 1.84 -3.20
N GLN A 85 4.43 3.06 -2.74
CA GLN A 85 4.95 4.13 -3.58
C GLN A 85 6.31 3.78 -4.18
N TYR A 86 7.22 3.26 -3.36
CA TYR A 86 8.54 2.80 -3.83
C TYR A 86 8.41 1.70 -4.89
N LYS A 87 7.53 0.72 -4.68
CA LYS A 87 7.28 -0.35 -5.65
C LYS A 87 6.66 0.16 -6.95
N ALA A 88 5.79 1.18 -6.89
CA ALA A 88 5.29 1.85 -8.09
C ALA A 88 6.42 2.53 -8.88
N PHE A 89 7.30 3.28 -8.20
CA PHE A 89 8.48 3.87 -8.84
C PHE A 89 9.46 2.82 -9.39
N GLU A 90 9.59 1.68 -8.72
CA GLU A 90 10.40 0.56 -9.22
C GLU A 90 9.84 0.02 -10.54
N LEU A 91 8.52 -0.17 -10.66
CA LEU A 91 7.87 -0.58 -11.92
C LEU A 91 8.07 0.46 -13.02
N ILE A 92 7.95 1.76 -12.70
CA ILE A 92 8.25 2.84 -13.64
C ILE A 92 9.72 2.77 -14.08
N SER A 93 10.65 2.54 -13.14
CA SER A 93 12.06 2.39 -13.47
C SER A 93 12.33 1.15 -14.34
N GLU A 94 11.71 0.01 -14.03
CA GLU A 94 11.81 -1.22 -14.81
C GLU A 94 11.36 -1.02 -16.25
N TRP A 95 10.24 -0.31 -16.47
CA TRP A 95 9.77 0.04 -17.81
C TRP A 95 10.79 0.82 -18.63
N ASN A 96 11.62 1.63 -17.98
CA ASN A 96 12.65 2.44 -18.62
C ASN A 96 14.04 1.76 -18.67
N LYS A 97 14.21 0.54 -18.15
CA LYS A 97 15.50 -0.18 -18.20
C LYS A 97 15.64 -0.95 -19.52
N ASP A 98 16.68 -0.60 -20.29
CA ASP A 98 17.01 -1.14 -21.62
C ASP A 98 17.18 -2.67 -21.72
N VAL A 99 17.36 -3.38 -20.59
CA VAL A 99 17.82 -4.78 -20.59
C VAL A 99 16.68 -5.80 -20.48
N VAL A 100 15.52 -5.41 -19.94
CA VAL A 100 14.44 -6.37 -19.61
C VAL A 100 13.22 -6.20 -20.51
N MET A 101 12.97 -4.99 -21.00
CA MET A 101 11.91 -4.74 -21.97
C MET A 101 12.53 -4.36 -23.30
N ALA A 102 12.00 -4.94 -24.36
CA ALA A 102 12.19 -4.35 -25.67
C ALA A 102 11.78 -2.88 -25.58
N ASN A 103 12.66 -2.02 -26.05
CA ASN A 103 12.59 -0.58 -25.89
C ASN A 103 11.14 -0.10 -26.12
N PRO A 104 10.52 0.68 -25.21
CA PRO A 104 9.18 1.26 -25.44
C PRO A 104 9.04 1.95 -26.79
N ILE A 105 10.16 2.43 -27.35
CA ILE A 105 10.27 2.96 -28.72
C ILE A 105 9.96 1.88 -29.77
N ASP A 106 10.47 0.67 -29.62
CA ASP A 106 10.21 -0.43 -30.57
C ASP A 106 8.75 -0.90 -30.48
N GLY A 107 8.18 -0.96 -29.27
CA GLY A 107 6.75 -1.17 -29.10
C GLY A 107 5.90 -0.11 -29.83
N ALA A 108 6.28 1.17 -29.71
CA ALA A 108 5.63 2.26 -30.42
C ALA A 108 5.82 2.20 -31.95
N LYS A 109 7.00 1.79 -32.44
CA LYS A 109 7.23 1.56 -33.88
C LYS A 109 6.33 0.46 -34.42
N ILE A 110 6.25 -0.67 -33.71
CA ILE A 110 5.38 -1.79 -34.09
C ILE A 110 3.92 -1.33 -34.13
N LEU A 111 3.46 -0.58 -33.11
CA LEU A 111 2.12 0.01 -33.09
C LEU A 111 1.86 0.90 -34.32
N GLY A 112 2.84 1.71 -34.72
CA GLY A 112 2.76 2.52 -35.94
C GLY A 112 2.70 1.68 -37.23
N GLU A 113 3.43 0.57 -37.28
CA GLU A 113 3.43 -0.34 -38.44
C GLU A 113 2.11 -1.08 -38.61
N ILE A 114 1.46 -1.49 -37.51
CA ILE A 114 0.21 -2.26 -37.54
C ILE A 114 -1.05 -1.39 -37.58
N LYS A 115 -0.89 -0.08 -37.43
CA LYS A 115 -2.01 0.87 -37.42
C LYS A 115 -2.82 0.76 -38.72
N ASP A 116 -4.14 0.71 -38.58
CA ASP A 116 -5.10 0.65 -39.70
C ASP A 116 -4.94 -0.58 -40.62
N ARG A 117 -4.27 -1.65 -40.15
CA ARG A 117 -4.12 -2.91 -40.89
C ARG A 117 -5.14 -3.97 -40.49
N GLU A 118 -5.43 -4.86 -41.43
CA GLU A 118 -6.28 -6.03 -41.20
C GLU A 118 -5.61 -7.03 -40.25
N VAL A 119 -6.41 -7.76 -39.47
CA VAL A 119 -5.94 -8.71 -38.44
C VAL A 119 -4.94 -9.72 -39.01
N THR A 120 -5.18 -10.22 -40.23
CA THR A 120 -4.28 -11.19 -40.88
C THR A 120 -2.92 -10.60 -41.24
N GLU A 121 -2.85 -9.30 -41.54
CA GLU A 121 -1.58 -8.59 -41.78
C GLU A 121 -0.84 -8.30 -40.48
N ILE A 122 -1.57 -7.90 -39.43
CA ILE A 122 -1.01 -7.68 -38.09
C ILE A 122 -0.29 -8.95 -37.62
N LEU A 123 -0.95 -10.10 -37.74
CA LEU A 123 -0.37 -11.40 -37.37
C LEU A 123 0.88 -11.72 -38.20
N LYS A 124 0.87 -11.44 -39.51
CA LYS A 124 2.06 -11.65 -40.35
C LYS A 124 3.23 -10.74 -39.94
N ILE A 125 2.97 -9.48 -39.59
CA ILE A 125 4.02 -8.53 -39.17
C ILE A 125 4.64 -9.00 -37.84
N ILE A 126 3.80 -9.46 -36.91
CA ILE A 126 4.24 -9.84 -35.57
C ILE A 126 4.84 -11.25 -35.54
N ASP A 127 4.13 -12.26 -36.05
CA ASP A 127 4.51 -13.66 -35.88
C ASP A 127 5.66 -14.09 -36.81
N ASN A 128 5.88 -13.41 -37.94
CA ASN A 128 7.01 -13.70 -38.84
C ASN A 128 8.33 -13.07 -38.40
N ASP A 129 8.32 -12.16 -37.43
CA ASP A 129 9.51 -11.52 -36.87
C ASP A 129 9.62 -11.85 -35.38
N GLU A 130 10.57 -12.74 -35.05
CA GLU A 130 10.78 -13.20 -33.68
C GLU A 130 11.09 -12.06 -32.71
N ALA A 131 11.84 -11.04 -33.16
CA ALA A 131 12.17 -9.90 -32.32
C ALA A 131 10.92 -9.08 -32.00
N LYS A 132 10.07 -8.79 -33.00
CA LYS A 132 8.80 -8.08 -32.78
C LYS A 132 7.86 -8.87 -31.87
N ARG A 133 7.72 -10.18 -32.11
CA ARG A 133 6.90 -11.05 -31.25
C ARG A 133 7.38 -11.00 -29.79
N LYS A 134 8.68 -11.14 -29.56
CA LYS A 134 9.27 -11.09 -28.21
C LYS A 134 9.02 -9.72 -27.56
N THR A 135 9.18 -8.63 -28.31
CA THR A 135 8.92 -7.26 -27.84
C THR A 135 7.49 -7.10 -27.33
N ILE A 136 6.50 -7.52 -28.13
CA ILE A 136 5.09 -7.37 -27.80
C ILE A 136 4.73 -8.24 -26.59
N LEU A 137 5.20 -9.49 -26.56
CA LEU A 137 4.96 -10.38 -25.42
C LEU A 137 5.53 -9.79 -24.13
N ASN A 138 6.74 -9.23 -24.16
CA ASN A 138 7.33 -8.59 -22.98
C ASN A 138 6.50 -7.41 -22.48
N ILE A 139 6.01 -6.57 -23.40
CA ILE A 139 5.18 -5.41 -23.04
C ILE A 139 3.84 -5.86 -22.46
N LEU A 140 3.13 -6.78 -23.12
CA LEU A 140 1.84 -7.30 -22.63
C LEU A 140 1.99 -8.00 -21.28
N ASN A 141 3.04 -8.80 -21.11
CA ASN A 141 3.33 -9.48 -19.84
C ASN A 141 3.68 -8.49 -18.73
N PHE A 142 4.39 -7.39 -19.04
CA PHE A 142 4.66 -6.36 -18.06
C PHE A 142 3.38 -5.66 -17.60
N LEU A 143 2.52 -5.26 -18.53
CA LEU A 143 1.26 -4.57 -18.22
C LEU A 143 0.29 -5.48 -17.46
N GLU A 144 0.24 -6.77 -17.80
CA GLU A 144 -0.50 -7.79 -17.04
C GLU A 144 0.03 -7.93 -15.61
N ARG A 145 1.36 -8.01 -15.44
CA ARG A 145 1.99 -8.09 -14.12
C ARG A 145 1.73 -6.83 -13.29
N MET A 146 1.78 -5.66 -13.91
CA MET A 146 1.43 -4.39 -13.28
C MET A 146 -0.02 -4.39 -12.80
N ALA A 147 -0.97 -4.85 -13.64
CA ALA A 147 -2.37 -4.98 -13.26
C ALA A 147 -2.57 -5.94 -12.07
N ILE A 148 -1.80 -7.02 -11.97
CA ILE A 148 -1.81 -7.92 -10.81
C ILE A 148 -1.32 -7.21 -9.53
N TYR A 149 -0.25 -6.42 -9.62
CA TYR A 149 0.24 -5.64 -8.48
C TYR A 149 -0.78 -4.62 -7.99
N ILE A 150 -1.49 -3.95 -8.90
CA ILE A 150 -2.56 -3.00 -8.57
C ILE A 150 -3.72 -3.74 -7.89
N LYS A 151 -4.21 -4.83 -8.49
CA LYS A 151 -5.32 -5.63 -7.94
C LYS A 151 -5.04 -6.19 -6.54
N SER A 152 -3.78 -6.50 -6.25
CA SER A 152 -3.34 -7.01 -4.94
C SER A 152 -3.04 -5.92 -3.92
N ASP A 153 -3.28 -4.65 -4.25
CA ASP A 153 -2.98 -3.50 -3.39
C ASP A 153 -1.50 -3.46 -2.95
N ALA A 154 -0.59 -3.97 -3.79
CA ALA A 154 0.84 -4.06 -3.52
C ALA A 154 1.63 -2.82 -3.95
N VAL A 155 0.99 -1.96 -4.75
CA VAL A 155 1.58 -0.74 -5.34
C VAL A 155 0.61 0.43 -5.19
N ASP A 156 1.13 1.65 -5.26
CA ASP A 156 0.31 2.86 -5.29
C ASP A 156 -0.26 3.06 -6.71
N GLU A 157 -1.55 2.74 -6.88
CA GLU A 157 -2.22 2.81 -8.18
C GLU A 157 -2.23 4.23 -8.75
N MET A 158 -2.37 5.27 -7.91
CA MET A 158 -2.47 6.65 -8.37
C MET A 158 -1.18 7.07 -9.09
N ILE A 159 -0.02 6.75 -8.51
CA ILE A 159 1.29 7.00 -9.12
C ILE A 159 1.42 6.26 -10.46
N LEU A 160 0.95 5.01 -10.52
CA LEU A 160 1.01 4.24 -11.76
C LEU A 160 0.03 4.76 -12.82
N LYS A 161 -1.17 5.18 -12.45
CA LYS A 161 -2.16 5.76 -13.37
C LYS A 161 -1.62 7.06 -13.97
N ASP A 162 -1.01 7.92 -13.16
CA ASP A 162 -0.40 9.18 -13.63
C ASP A 162 0.68 8.95 -14.71
N PHE A 163 1.46 7.87 -14.61
CA PHE A 163 2.52 7.55 -15.56
C PHE A 163 2.04 6.69 -16.74
N PHE A 164 1.26 5.64 -16.46
CA PHE A 164 0.93 4.57 -17.42
C PHE A 164 -0.45 4.69 -18.07
N ALA A 165 -1.35 5.60 -17.67
CA ALA A 165 -2.72 5.63 -18.20
C ALA A 165 -2.77 5.65 -19.73
N LEU A 166 -2.00 6.56 -20.35
CA LEU A 166 -1.92 6.64 -21.81
C LEU A 166 -1.28 5.41 -22.44
N ILE A 167 -0.25 4.83 -21.80
CA ILE A 167 0.44 3.63 -22.26
C ILE A 167 -0.52 2.44 -22.26
N VAL A 168 -1.19 2.19 -21.13
CA VAL A 168 -2.17 1.11 -20.97
C VAL A 168 -3.23 1.18 -22.06
N LYS A 169 -3.85 2.36 -22.24
CA LYS A 169 -4.86 2.58 -23.29
C LYS A 169 -4.32 2.33 -24.69
N THR A 170 -3.18 2.93 -25.02
CA THR A 170 -2.59 2.86 -26.37
C THR A 170 -2.22 1.43 -26.74
N TYR A 171 -1.56 0.71 -25.83
CA TYR A 171 -1.12 -0.65 -26.05
C TYR A 171 -2.29 -1.64 -26.08
N TYR A 172 -3.29 -1.47 -25.22
CA TYR A 172 -4.47 -2.35 -25.24
C TYR A 172 -5.22 -2.21 -26.56
N LEU A 173 -5.58 -0.98 -26.94
CA LEU A 173 -6.32 -0.74 -28.18
C LEU A 173 -5.52 -1.17 -29.42
N GLY A 174 -4.22 -0.85 -29.45
CA GLY A 174 -3.36 -1.20 -30.59
C GLY A 174 -3.12 -2.69 -30.76
N PHE A 175 -3.01 -3.44 -29.65
CA PHE A 175 -2.79 -4.90 -29.70
C PHE A 175 -4.05 -5.73 -29.49
N LYS A 176 -5.24 -5.12 -29.39
CA LYS A 176 -6.50 -5.84 -29.14
C LYS A 176 -6.74 -6.98 -30.12
N ALA A 177 -6.58 -6.73 -31.42
CA ALA A 177 -6.76 -7.75 -32.44
C ALA A 177 -5.78 -8.94 -32.29
N TYR A 178 -4.54 -8.65 -31.89
CA TYR A 178 -3.53 -9.68 -31.62
C TYR A 178 -3.87 -10.48 -30.35
N ILE A 179 -4.29 -9.80 -29.28
CA ILE A 179 -4.73 -10.44 -28.02
C ILE A 179 -5.91 -11.38 -28.28
N ASP A 180 -6.96 -10.89 -28.97
CA ASP A 180 -8.15 -11.68 -29.28
C ASP A 180 -7.80 -12.91 -30.15
N ASN A 181 -6.89 -12.76 -31.11
CA ASN A 181 -6.41 -13.89 -31.90
C ASN A 181 -5.70 -14.95 -31.05
N LYS A 182 -4.81 -14.54 -30.13
CA LYS A 182 -4.11 -15.50 -29.24
C LYS A 182 -5.10 -16.20 -28.31
N ARG A 183 -6.08 -15.49 -27.74
CA ARG A 183 -7.15 -16.10 -26.92
C ARG A 183 -7.92 -17.16 -27.68
N HIS A 184 -8.30 -16.87 -28.94
CA HIS A 184 -8.97 -17.83 -29.80
C HIS A 184 -8.07 -19.02 -30.15
N HIS A 185 -6.81 -18.77 -30.52
CA HIS A 185 -5.85 -19.81 -30.91
C HIS A 185 -5.57 -20.81 -29.79
N TYR A 186 -5.41 -20.32 -28.55
CA TYR A 186 -5.15 -21.15 -27.38
C TYR A 186 -6.43 -21.64 -26.66
N ASN A 187 -7.61 -21.22 -27.12
CA ASN A 187 -8.89 -21.45 -26.46
C ASN A 187 -8.86 -21.04 -24.97
N ASP A 188 -8.28 -19.87 -24.69
CA ASP A 188 -8.12 -19.33 -23.34
C ASP A 188 -8.43 -17.83 -23.33
N ASN A 189 -9.53 -17.46 -22.68
CA ASN A 189 -9.96 -16.06 -22.56
C ASN A 189 -9.25 -15.30 -21.43
N GLU A 190 -8.50 -15.97 -20.56
CA GLU A 190 -7.78 -15.34 -19.45
C GLU A 190 -6.46 -14.69 -19.89
N ILE A 191 -5.99 -14.96 -21.11
CA ILE A 191 -4.75 -14.37 -21.63
C ILE A 191 -4.85 -12.83 -21.59
N TRP A 192 -3.99 -12.21 -20.79
CA TRP A 192 -3.93 -10.75 -20.54
C TRP A 192 -5.24 -10.11 -20.06
N ILE A 193 -6.09 -10.86 -19.36
CA ILE A 193 -7.38 -10.36 -18.88
C ILE A 193 -7.23 -9.29 -17.79
N ARG A 194 -6.16 -9.32 -16.97
CA ARG A 194 -5.96 -8.29 -15.93
C ARG A 194 -5.57 -6.97 -16.55
N PHE A 195 -4.76 -6.99 -17.60
CA PHE A 195 -4.43 -5.83 -18.40
C PHE A 195 -5.68 -5.21 -19.05
N GLU A 196 -6.55 -6.02 -19.65
CA GLU A 196 -7.83 -5.53 -20.19
C GLU A 196 -8.72 -4.90 -19.12
N ASN A 197 -8.86 -5.54 -17.96
CA ASN A 197 -9.64 -4.99 -16.86
C ASN A 197 -9.05 -3.68 -16.33
N LEU A 198 -7.72 -3.58 -16.31
CA LEU A 198 -7.03 -2.37 -15.92
C LEU A 198 -7.34 -1.22 -16.89
N GLU A 199 -7.27 -1.46 -18.19
CA GLU A 199 -7.60 -0.44 -19.20
C GLU A 199 -9.03 0.09 -19.02
N LYS A 200 -10.01 -0.80 -18.83
CA LYS A 200 -11.40 -0.41 -18.57
C LYS A 200 -11.52 0.42 -17.29
N SER A 201 -10.90 -0.02 -16.20
CA SER A 201 -10.94 0.69 -14.90
C SER A 201 -10.29 2.08 -14.94
N TRP A 202 -9.36 2.31 -15.86
CA TRP A 202 -8.67 3.59 -16.00
C TRP A 202 -9.31 4.50 -17.04
N ALA A 203 -10.20 3.98 -17.90
CA ALA A 203 -10.98 4.73 -18.88
C ALA A 203 -12.17 5.46 -18.25
N ASP A 204 -12.67 4.97 -17.11
CA ASP A 204 -13.65 5.63 -16.23
C ASP A 204 -13.00 6.77 -15.41
#